data_AF-A0A2K3QA10-F1
#
_entry.id   AF-A0A2K3QA10-F1
#
_cell.length_a   1.000
_cell.length_b   1.000
_cell.length_c   1.000
_cell.angle_alpha   90.00
_cell.angle_beta   90.00
_cell.angle_gamma   90.00
#
_symmetry.space_group_name_H-M   'P 1'
#
loop_
_entity.id
_entity.type
_entity.pdbx_description
1 polymer ?
#
loop_
_entity_poly.entity_id
_entity_poly.type
_entity_poly.pdbx_seq_one_letter_code
_entity_poly.pdbx_strand_id
1 'polypeptide(L)'
;MVRRILFADGISWVARIRLPPLPAAFGDGELLDVASILKVEVSSLQFLRGQNLDPSSGSACLQYRFNRRCWSPNCERKKCGVRQYGTPDQDRMFRQQMASIQVTLAPFTFDQIGSLYRDEQTSDFFIGPEVETGKGPWASSLDYYTDVADHALRTYVGSAEPDVQECCSFANPILFKYLISLYGHRLEPEPPGHVETNPAAIDRIRMTRPRLKEYKDLVEIAEVRMGIGKEGNTPIASLMLSDAASVFQGLVRYGGHQKHVNDEGIEAYLTLLRGHIKSGGCGDS
;
A
#
# COMPACT_ATOMS: atom_id res chain seq x y z
N MET A 1 18.67 2.84 13.08
CA MET A 1 19.64 1.76 13.31
C MET A 1 18.96 0.62 14.09
N VAL A 2 19.21 -0.64 13.74
CA VAL A 2 18.73 -1.82 14.49
C VAL A 2 19.94 -2.64 14.93
N ARG A 3 20.02 -3.01 16.21
CA ARG A 3 21.10 -3.82 16.79
C ARG A 3 20.53 -4.99 17.57
N ARG A 4 21.10 -6.18 17.38
CA ARG A 4 20.84 -7.34 18.25
C ARG A 4 21.77 -7.26 19.44
N ILE A 5 21.24 -7.38 20.66
CA ILE A 5 21.99 -7.39 21.91
C ILE A 5 21.77 -8.77 22.53
N LEU A 6 22.85 -9.51 22.78
CA LEU A 6 22.79 -10.80 23.45
C LEU A 6 23.25 -10.60 24.90
N PHE A 7 22.40 -10.97 25.85
CA PHE A 7 22.70 -10.91 27.27
C PHE A 7 23.34 -12.22 27.73
N ALA A 8 24.04 -12.16 28.87
CA ALA A 8 24.78 -13.29 29.42
C ALA A 8 23.87 -14.46 29.86
N ASP A 9 22.60 -14.19 30.13
CA ASP A 9 21.55 -15.16 30.44
C ASP A 9 21.00 -15.88 29.19
N GLY A 10 21.53 -15.57 28.00
CA GLY A 10 21.08 -16.13 26.73
C GLY A 10 19.88 -15.41 26.11
N ILE A 11 19.32 -14.40 26.77
CA ILE A 11 18.22 -13.61 26.22
C ILE A 11 18.76 -12.68 25.13
N SER A 12 18.08 -12.66 23.98
CA SER A 12 18.43 -11.80 22.86
C SER A 12 17.40 -10.68 22.70
N TRP A 13 17.86 -9.44 22.71
CA TRP A 13 17.03 -8.26 22.46
C TRP A 13 17.33 -7.67 21.09
N VAL A 14 16.33 -6.98 20.52
CA VAL A 14 16.49 -6.18 19.31
C VAL A 14 16.25 -4.72 19.70
N ALA A 15 17.32 -3.92 19.69
CA ALA A 15 17.26 -2.48 19.94
C ALA A 15 17.09 -1.74 18.60
N ARG A 16 16.01 -0.97 18.47
CA ARG A 16 15.77 -0.09 17.30
C ARG A 16 15.89 1.36 17.74
N ILE A 17 16.96 2.02 17.30
CA ILE A 17 17.19 3.46 17.49
C ILE A 17 16.71 4.17 16.23
N ARG A 18 15.72 5.06 16.36
CA ARG A 18 15.32 5.97 15.28
C ARG A 18 16.23 7.19 15.32
N LEU A 19 16.91 7.43 14.21
CA LEU A 19 17.58 8.71 14.00
C LEU A 19 16.51 9.72 13.54
N PRO A 20 16.63 11.00 13.89
CA PRO A 20 15.78 12.02 13.29
C PRO A 20 15.87 11.91 11.77
N PRO A 21 14.77 12.18 11.04
CA PRO A 21 14.84 12.21 9.59
C PRO A 21 15.96 13.19 9.21
N LEU A 22 16.93 12.69 8.44
CA LEU A 22 17.86 13.58 7.76
C LEU A 22 17.00 14.45 6.84
N PRO A 23 17.25 15.78 6.73
CA PRO A 23 16.58 16.60 5.73
C PRO A 23 16.82 15.93 4.38
N ALA A 24 15.80 15.27 3.86
CA ALA A 24 15.90 14.54 2.61
C ALA A 24 15.78 15.55 1.47
N ALA A 25 16.38 15.24 0.33
CA ALA A 25 16.13 15.93 -0.94
C ALA A 25 14.67 15.81 -1.44
N PHE A 26 13.79 15.20 -0.64
CA PHE A 26 12.34 15.12 -0.82
C PHE A 26 11.75 15.98 0.29
N GLY A 27 11.19 17.12 -0.10
CA GLY A 27 10.98 18.31 0.74
C GLY A 27 10.29 18.11 2.08
N ASP A 28 10.32 19.19 2.86
CA ASP A 28 9.74 19.36 4.19
C ASP A 28 8.23 19.08 4.20
N GLY A 29 7.85 17.80 4.16
CA GLY A 29 6.46 17.38 4.33
C GLY A 29 5.96 17.74 5.73
N GLU A 30 4.65 17.94 5.85
CA GLU A 30 3.86 18.07 7.08
C GLU A 30 3.89 16.77 7.92
N LEU A 31 5.08 16.20 8.14
CA LEU A 31 5.27 14.97 8.88
C LEU A 31 4.94 15.20 10.36
N LEU A 32 4.26 14.23 10.97
CA LEU A 32 4.20 14.17 12.42
C LEU A 32 5.61 14.16 13.01
N ASP A 33 5.77 14.75 14.18
CA ASP A 33 7.04 14.69 14.90
C ASP A 33 7.41 13.24 15.23
N VAL A 34 8.71 12.99 15.40
CA VAL A 34 9.25 11.63 15.60
C VAL A 34 8.60 10.92 16.80
N ALA A 35 8.24 11.64 17.86
CA ALA A 35 7.59 11.06 19.02
C ALA A 35 6.16 10.62 18.69
N SER A 36 5.41 11.43 17.95
CA SER A 36 4.07 11.07 17.47
C SER A 36 4.09 9.83 16.55
N ILE A 37 5.05 9.74 15.63
CA ILE A 37 5.23 8.54 14.77
C ILE A 37 5.51 7.30 15.64
N LEU A 38 6.33 7.44 16.69
CA LEU A 38 6.62 6.34 17.60
C LEU A 38 5.40 5.94 18.44
N LYS A 39 4.63 6.92 18.92
CA LYS A 39 3.38 6.66 19.65
C LYS A 39 2.42 5.82 18.83
N VAL A 40 2.18 6.18 17.57
CA VAL A 40 1.34 5.39 16.64
C VAL A 40 1.84 3.95 16.47
N GLU A 41 3.16 3.76 16.28
CA GLU A 41 3.74 2.41 16.14
C GLU A 41 3.53 1.58 17.41
N VAL A 42 3.78 2.17 18.58
CA VAL A 42 3.60 1.51 19.88
C VAL A 42 2.13 1.17 20.12
N SER A 43 1.20 2.10 19.82
CA SER A 43 -0.23 1.87 19.92
C SER A 43 -0.67 0.72 19.01
N SER A 44 -0.22 0.69 17.76
CA SER A 44 -0.50 -0.40 16.82
C SER A 44 -0.01 -1.76 17.35
N LEU A 45 1.21 -1.82 17.89
CA LEU A 45 1.75 -3.05 18.47
C LEU A 45 0.98 -3.49 19.73
N GLN A 46 0.57 -2.55 20.57
CA GLN A 46 -0.22 -2.85 21.77
C GLN A 46 -1.61 -3.38 21.40
N PHE A 47 -2.26 -2.79 20.39
CA PHE A 47 -3.53 -3.29 19.86
C PHE A 47 -3.40 -4.73 19.37
N LEU A 48 -2.42 -5.01 18.49
CA LEU A 48 -2.19 -6.36 17.97
C LEU A 48 -1.88 -7.37 19.08
N ARG A 49 -1.08 -6.96 20.07
CA ARG A 49 -0.79 -7.80 21.25
C ARG A 49 -2.04 -8.10 22.06
N GLY A 50 -2.95 -7.13 22.21
CA GLY A 50 -4.25 -7.31 22.87
C GLY A 50 -5.15 -8.32 22.16
N GLN A 51 -5.01 -8.44 20.84
CA GLN A 51 -5.73 -9.43 20.02
C GLN A 51 -5.08 -10.83 20.03
N ASN A 52 -4.11 -11.07 20.92
CA ASN A 52 -3.31 -12.30 20.95
C ASN A 52 -2.57 -12.61 19.64
N LEU A 53 -2.33 -11.59 18.81
CA LEU A 53 -1.52 -11.76 17.61
C LEU A 53 -0.05 -11.76 18.01
N ASP A 54 0.69 -12.74 17.50
CA ASP A 54 2.12 -12.85 17.75
C ASP A 54 2.82 -11.55 17.27
N PRO A 55 3.59 -10.86 18.12
CA PRO A 55 4.34 -9.66 17.75
C PRO A 55 5.24 -9.85 16.52
N SER A 56 5.67 -11.07 16.23
CA SER A 56 6.41 -11.41 15.01
C SER A 56 5.60 -11.16 13.73
N SER A 57 4.28 -11.30 13.79
CA SER A 57 3.36 -10.98 12.69
C SER A 57 3.28 -9.48 12.42
N GLY A 58 3.25 -8.65 13.47
CA GLY A 58 3.31 -7.19 13.37
C GLY A 58 4.67 -6.69 12.86
N SER A 59 5.76 -7.34 13.32
CA SER A 59 7.11 -7.06 12.84
C SER A 59 7.30 -7.41 11.37
N ALA A 60 6.65 -8.46 10.85
CA ALA A 60 6.72 -8.84 9.43
C ALA A 60 6.05 -7.79 8.52
N CYS A 61 4.88 -7.26 8.91
CA CYS A 61 4.23 -6.15 8.22
C CYS A 61 5.07 -4.85 8.24
N LEU A 62 5.68 -4.52 9.38
CA LEU A 62 6.58 -3.38 9.52
C LEU A 62 7.88 -3.57 8.71
N GLN A 63 8.38 -4.80 8.60
CA GLN A 63 9.51 -5.13 7.74
C GLN A 63 9.15 -4.95 6.27
N TYR A 64 7.93 -5.27 5.84
CA TYR A 64 7.49 -5.12 4.45
C TYR A 64 7.42 -3.64 4.01
N ARG A 65 6.90 -2.73 4.86
CA ARG A 65 6.88 -1.28 4.59
C ARG A 65 8.30 -0.70 4.46
N PHE A 66 9.27 -1.22 5.23
CA PHE A 66 10.67 -0.81 5.15
C PHE A 66 11.50 -1.55 4.07
N ASN A 67 11.06 -2.72 3.58
CA ASN A 67 11.79 -3.57 2.62
C ASN A 67 11.21 -3.53 1.19
N ARG A 68 10.79 -2.36 0.67
CA ARG A 68 10.72 -2.20 -0.81
C ARG A 68 12.09 -2.42 -1.48
N ARG A 69 13.18 -2.44 -0.71
CA ARG A 69 14.51 -2.92 -1.09
C ARG A 69 15.04 -3.87 -0.01
N CYS A 70 14.73 -5.16 -0.11
CA CYS A 70 15.52 -6.16 0.63
C CYS A 70 16.91 -6.30 -0.05
N TRP A 71 17.72 -5.24 0.04
CA TRP A 71 19.15 -5.28 -0.18
C TRP A 71 19.79 -5.72 1.14
N SER A 72 19.69 -7.01 1.45
CA SER A 72 20.70 -7.57 2.32
C SER A 72 22.02 -7.57 1.52
N PRO A 73 23.14 -7.06 2.06
CA PRO A 73 24.45 -7.23 1.44
C PRO A 73 24.82 -8.71 1.20
N ASN A 74 24.10 -9.63 1.85
CA ASN A 74 24.24 -11.08 1.66
C ASN A 74 23.37 -11.66 0.54
N CYS A 75 22.44 -10.91 -0.06
CA CYS A 75 21.60 -11.41 -1.16
C CYS A 75 22.42 -11.64 -2.44
N GLU A 76 23.38 -10.76 -2.73
CA GLU A 76 24.29 -10.90 -3.88
C GLU A 76 25.17 -12.16 -3.77
N ARG A 77 25.50 -12.60 -2.54
CA ARG A 77 26.30 -13.81 -2.31
C ARG A 77 25.50 -15.11 -2.42
N LYS A 78 24.16 -15.08 -2.36
CA LYS A 78 23.33 -16.30 -2.20
C LYS A 78 22.62 -16.81 -3.47
N LYS A 79 22.96 -16.30 -4.67
CA LYS A 79 22.26 -16.67 -5.92
C LYS A 79 20.72 -16.54 -5.80
N CYS A 80 20.24 -15.56 -5.03
CA CYS A 80 18.80 -15.30 -4.96
C CYS A 80 18.32 -14.86 -6.35
N GLY A 81 17.23 -15.44 -6.85
CA GLY A 81 16.61 -14.95 -8.07
C GLY A 81 16.20 -13.48 -7.91
N VAL A 82 16.25 -12.71 -9.00
CA VAL A 82 15.79 -11.31 -8.99
C VAL A 82 14.37 -11.27 -8.39
N ARG A 83 14.19 -10.48 -7.33
CA ARG A 83 12.91 -10.31 -6.60
C ARG A 83 12.40 -11.58 -5.88
N GLN A 84 13.28 -12.40 -5.32
CA GLN A 84 12.92 -13.51 -4.42
C GLN A 84 13.49 -13.30 -3.03
N TYR A 85 12.74 -13.71 -2.01
CA TYR A 85 13.24 -13.80 -0.64
C TYR A 85 13.95 -15.14 -0.41
N GLY A 86 15.29 -15.12 -0.47
CA GLY A 86 16.09 -16.32 -0.25
C GLY A 86 15.92 -17.36 -1.37
N THR A 87 15.70 -18.61 -0.99
CA THR A 87 15.40 -19.73 -1.91
C THR A 87 13.93 -19.70 -2.36
N PRO A 88 13.56 -20.36 -3.48
CA PRO A 88 12.16 -20.44 -3.91
C PRO A 88 11.19 -20.95 -2.84
N ASP A 89 11.61 -21.95 -2.04
CA ASP A 89 10.79 -22.48 -0.94
C ASP A 89 10.62 -21.48 0.20
N GLN A 90 11.70 -20.76 0.56
CA GLN A 90 11.63 -19.68 1.55
C GLN A 90 10.74 -18.53 1.08
N ASP A 91 10.83 -18.15 -0.19
CA ASP A 91 10.00 -17.11 -0.80
C ASP A 91 8.51 -17.51 -0.80
N ARG A 92 8.22 -18.79 -1.11
CA ARG A 92 6.86 -19.33 -1.04
C ARG A 92 6.32 -19.35 0.39
N MET A 93 7.10 -19.84 1.36
CA MET A 93 6.72 -19.84 2.77
C MET A 93 6.49 -18.42 3.29
N PHE A 94 7.36 -17.48 2.91
CA PHE A 94 7.20 -16.07 3.26
C PHE A 94 5.89 -15.50 2.70
N ARG A 95 5.57 -15.74 1.42
CA ARG A 95 4.30 -15.33 0.82
C ARG A 95 3.09 -15.94 1.53
N GLN A 96 3.15 -17.23 1.89
CA GLN A 96 2.09 -17.90 2.65
C GLN A 96 1.86 -17.24 4.02
N GLN A 97 2.95 -16.89 4.72
CA GLN A 97 2.86 -16.16 5.98
C GLN A 97 2.26 -14.76 5.80
N MET A 98 2.69 -14.01 4.78
CA MET A 98 2.12 -12.69 4.48
C MET A 98 0.63 -12.75 4.16
N ALA A 99 0.21 -13.72 3.34
CA ALA A 99 -1.20 -13.95 3.04
C ALA A 99 -2.01 -14.25 4.32
N SER A 100 -1.50 -15.15 5.17
CA SER A 100 -2.14 -15.45 6.46
C SER A 100 -2.24 -14.21 7.35
N ILE A 101 -1.18 -13.39 7.45
CA ILE A 101 -1.21 -12.17 8.25
C ILE A 101 -2.24 -11.18 7.70
N GLN A 102 -2.28 -10.98 6.38
CA GLN A 102 -3.27 -10.08 5.76
C GLN A 102 -4.70 -10.51 6.08
N VAL A 103 -4.99 -11.80 5.94
CA VAL A 103 -6.31 -12.35 6.26
C VAL A 103 -6.64 -12.26 7.75
N THR A 104 -5.66 -12.48 8.63
CA THR A 104 -5.84 -12.31 10.07
C THR A 104 -6.11 -10.86 10.47
N LEU A 105 -5.51 -9.90 9.77
CA LEU A 105 -5.69 -8.48 10.08
C LEU A 105 -6.95 -7.87 9.46
N ALA A 106 -7.46 -8.46 8.38
CA ALA A 106 -8.62 -7.98 7.63
C ALA A 106 -9.88 -7.69 8.47
N PRO A 107 -10.23 -8.52 9.48
CA PRO A 107 -11.45 -8.31 10.27
C PRO A 107 -11.37 -7.08 11.19
N PHE A 108 -10.17 -6.54 11.44
CA PHE A 108 -10.03 -5.32 12.24
C PHE A 108 -10.36 -4.10 11.38
N THR A 109 -11.64 -3.79 11.29
CA THR A 109 -12.16 -2.60 10.62
C THR A 109 -12.33 -1.45 11.59
N PHE A 110 -12.20 -0.24 11.09
CA PHE A 110 -12.44 0.98 11.84
C PHE A 110 -13.37 1.89 11.04
N ASP A 111 -14.17 2.70 11.74
CA ASP A 111 -15.16 3.60 11.11
C ASP A 111 -14.51 4.79 10.39
N GLN A 112 -13.20 4.99 10.59
CA GLN A 112 -12.43 6.08 10.02
C GLN A 112 -11.11 5.58 9.44
N ILE A 113 -10.58 6.33 8.48
CA ILE A 113 -9.27 6.10 7.88
C ILE A 113 -8.27 7.00 8.61
N GLY A 114 -7.13 6.46 9.00
CA GLY A 114 -6.09 7.19 9.73
C GLY A 114 -5.11 6.25 10.44
N SER A 115 -4.43 6.77 11.46
CA SER A 115 -3.53 5.95 12.29
C SER A 115 -4.19 5.51 13.59
N LEU A 116 -3.76 4.37 14.11
CA LEU A 116 -4.20 3.87 15.41
C LEU A 116 -3.45 4.56 16.56
N TYR A 117 -4.19 5.24 17.42
CA TYR A 117 -3.71 5.85 18.65
C TYR A 117 -4.28 5.10 19.85
N ARG A 118 -3.67 5.34 21.02
CA ARG A 118 -4.15 4.85 22.30
C ARG A 118 -4.32 6.03 23.24
N ASP A 119 -5.48 6.14 23.85
CA ASP A 119 -5.73 7.10 24.92
C ASP A 119 -4.98 6.65 26.19
N GLU A 120 -4.13 7.53 26.75
CA GLU A 120 -3.32 7.19 27.91
C GLU A 120 -4.17 7.11 29.22
N GLN A 121 -5.31 7.78 29.27
CA GLN A 121 -6.20 7.83 30.43
C GLN A 121 -7.16 6.64 30.44
N THR A 122 -7.82 6.37 29.31
CA THR A 122 -8.82 5.29 29.22
C THR A 122 -8.23 3.95 28.79
N SER A 123 -7.01 3.97 28.23
CA SER A 123 -6.39 2.83 27.53
C SER A 123 -7.11 2.37 26.25
N ASP A 124 -8.14 3.10 25.80
CA ASP A 124 -8.88 2.77 24.59
C ASP A 124 -8.10 3.11 23.33
N PHE A 125 -8.42 2.42 22.24
CA PHE A 125 -7.85 2.68 20.92
C PHE A 125 -8.81 3.50 20.08
N PHE A 126 -8.28 4.47 19.34
CA PHE A 126 -9.05 5.31 18.42
C PHE A 126 -8.24 5.61 17.16
N ILE A 127 -8.95 5.98 16.08
CA ILE A 127 -8.31 6.42 14.84
C ILE A 127 -8.10 7.93 14.88
N GLY A 128 -6.87 8.35 14.63
CA GLY A 128 -6.46 9.73 14.56
C GLY A 128 -5.73 10.04 13.24
N PRO A 129 -5.00 11.16 13.17
CA PRO A 129 -4.31 11.57 11.95
C PRO A 129 -3.33 10.52 11.40
N GLU A 130 -3.14 10.50 10.08
CA GLU A 130 -2.14 9.65 9.44
C GLU A 130 -0.71 10.13 9.74
N VAL A 131 0.21 9.17 9.88
CA VAL A 131 1.62 9.41 10.20
C VAL A 131 2.36 10.23 9.14
N GLU A 132 2.05 10.03 7.86
CA GLU A 132 2.80 10.60 6.74
C GLU A 132 2.48 12.08 6.51
N THR A 133 1.21 12.48 6.69
CA THR A 133 0.73 13.84 6.39
C THR A 133 0.27 14.61 7.63
N GLY A 134 0.10 13.94 8.78
CA GLY A 134 -0.48 14.55 9.97
C GLY A 134 -1.95 14.95 9.82
N LYS A 135 -2.62 14.54 8.75
CA LYS A 135 -4.03 14.86 8.44
C LYS A 135 -4.98 13.71 8.74
N GLY A 136 -6.28 14.00 8.73
CA GLY A 136 -7.33 13.06 9.13
C GLY A 136 -7.65 13.17 10.62
N PRO A 137 -8.35 12.19 11.21
CA PRO A 137 -8.88 10.99 10.55
C PRO A 137 -10.00 11.32 9.56
N TRP A 138 -10.18 10.51 8.53
CA TRP A 138 -11.22 10.72 7.51
C TRP A 138 -12.41 9.79 7.75
N ALA A 139 -13.62 10.33 7.64
CA ALA A 139 -14.85 9.56 7.79
C ALA A 139 -15.24 8.76 6.54
N SER A 140 -14.61 9.04 5.39
CA SER A 140 -14.90 8.34 4.13
C SER A 140 -13.64 8.10 3.31
N SER A 141 -13.68 7.05 2.48
CA SER A 141 -12.63 6.78 1.48
C SER A 141 -12.49 7.92 0.47
N LEU A 142 -13.59 8.58 0.11
CA LEU A 142 -13.59 9.71 -0.82
C LEU A 142 -12.81 10.90 -0.26
N ASP A 143 -13.01 11.26 1.01
CA ASP A 143 -12.29 12.35 1.66
C ASP A 143 -10.79 12.03 1.76
N TYR A 144 -10.47 10.79 2.14
CA TYR A 144 -9.09 10.32 2.22
C TYR A 144 -8.38 10.43 0.87
N TYR A 145 -8.92 9.78 -0.16
CA TYR A 145 -8.30 9.77 -1.49
C TYR A 145 -8.26 11.15 -2.14
N THR A 146 -9.25 12.01 -1.84
CA THR A 146 -9.22 13.41 -2.26
C THR A 146 -8.04 14.15 -1.65
N ASP A 147 -7.80 14.01 -0.34
CA ASP A 147 -6.68 14.67 0.32
C ASP A 147 -5.33 14.09 -0.13
N VAL A 148 -5.22 12.77 -0.35
CA VAL A 148 -4.03 12.14 -0.93
C VAL A 148 -3.72 12.70 -2.32
N ALA A 149 -4.73 12.86 -3.16
CA ALA A 149 -4.57 13.44 -4.51
C ALA A 149 -4.20 14.93 -4.46
N ASP A 150 -4.80 15.70 -3.55
CA ASP A 150 -4.48 17.11 -3.37
C ASP A 150 -3.06 17.29 -2.82
N HIS A 151 -2.64 16.44 -1.88
CA HIS A 151 -1.26 16.40 -1.41
C HIS A 151 -0.29 16.08 -2.55
N ALA A 152 -0.59 15.04 -3.35
CA ALA A 152 0.21 14.71 -4.53
C ALA A 152 0.28 15.90 -5.50
N LEU A 153 -0.82 16.60 -5.77
CA LEU A 153 -0.79 17.76 -6.66
C LEU A 153 0.09 18.89 -6.10
N ARG A 154 -0.07 19.26 -4.82
CA ARG A 154 0.68 20.35 -4.18
C ARG A 154 2.18 20.08 -4.14
N THR A 155 2.57 18.87 -3.73
CA THR A 155 3.98 18.47 -3.66
C THR A 155 4.65 18.57 -5.04
N TYR A 156 3.90 18.36 -6.12
CA TYR A 156 4.46 18.34 -7.48
C TYR A 156 4.48 19.71 -8.11
N VAL A 157 3.44 20.52 -7.92
CA VAL A 157 3.46 21.93 -8.35
C VAL A 157 4.71 22.62 -7.82
N GLY A 158 5.12 22.30 -6.59
CA GLY A 158 6.33 22.87 -5.97
C GLY A 158 7.67 22.27 -6.43
N SER A 159 7.70 21.11 -7.10
CA SER A 159 8.94 20.36 -7.38
C SER A 159 9.11 19.92 -8.85
N ALA A 160 8.10 20.08 -9.70
CA ALA A 160 8.15 19.66 -11.10
C ALA A 160 8.86 20.68 -11.99
N GLU A 161 9.73 20.17 -12.88
CA GLU A 161 10.32 20.95 -13.97
C GLU A 161 9.24 21.57 -14.88
N PRO A 162 9.47 22.75 -15.48
CA PRO A 162 8.46 23.46 -16.27
C PRO A 162 7.84 22.63 -17.41
N ASP A 163 8.65 21.79 -18.07
CA ASP A 163 8.20 20.94 -19.17
C ASP A 163 7.24 19.83 -18.73
N VAL A 164 7.32 19.40 -17.47
CA VAL A 164 6.40 18.43 -16.87
C VAL A 164 5.07 19.09 -16.50
N GLN A 165 5.09 20.37 -16.10
CA GLN A 165 3.87 21.12 -15.77
C GLN A 165 2.97 21.35 -16.99
N GLU A 166 3.57 21.47 -18.18
CA GLU A 166 2.84 21.63 -19.44
C GLU A 166 2.32 20.29 -20.02
N CYS A 167 2.78 19.15 -19.50
CA CYS A 167 2.33 17.84 -19.98
C CYS A 167 0.90 17.53 -19.52
N CYS A 168 0.10 16.87 -20.37
CA CYS A 168 -1.23 16.40 -19.99
C CYS A 168 -1.21 15.55 -18.72
N SER A 169 -0.11 14.81 -18.50
CA SER A 169 0.17 13.99 -17.31
C SER A 169 0.04 14.72 -15.98
N PHE A 170 0.17 16.06 -15.99
CA PHE A 170 -0.02 16.91 -14.83
C PHE A 170 -1.46 16.88 -14.29
N ALA A 171 -2.44 16.53 -15.13
CA ALA A 171 -3.84 16.38 -14.73
C ALA A 171 -4.14 15.07 -13.98
N ASN A 172 -3.16 14.17 -13.80
CA ASN A 172 -3.36 12.85 -13.17
C ASN A 172 -4.03 12.91 -11.79
N PRO A 173 -3.62 13.77 -10.84
CA PRO A 173 -4.30 13.87 -9.55
C PRO A 173 -5.77 14.31 -9.69
N ILE A 174 -6.07 15.18 -10.65
CA ILE A 174 -7.43 15.66 -10.93
C ILE A 174 -8.29 14.51 -11.49
N LEU A 175 -7.77 13.78 -12.47
CA LEU A 175 -8.45 12.61 -13.04
C LEU A 175 -8.65 11.51 -12.00
N PHE A 176 -7.66 11.28 -11.14
CA PHE A 176 -7.78 10.34 -10.03
C PHE A 176 -8.93 10.70 -9.09
N LYS A 177 -9.05 11.98 -8.67
CA LYS A 177 -10.17 12.43 -7.82
C LYS A 177 -11.52 12.12 -8.46
N TYR A 178 -11.64 12.38 -9.76
CA TYR A 178 -12.86 12.09 -10.51
C TYR A 178 -13.13 10.59 -10.62
N LEU A 179 -12.12 9.77 -10.89
CA LEU A 179 -12.28 8.31 -10.92
C LEU A 179 -12.69 7.74 -9.57
N ILE A 180 -12.07 8.20 -8.48
CA ILE A 180 -12.44 7.77 -7.14
C ILE A 180 -13.86 8.20 -6.77
N SER A 181 -14.34 9.37 -7.21
CA SER A 181 -15.75 9.73 -6.96
C SER A 181 -16.73 8.84 -7.73
N LEU A 182 -16.37 8.40 -8.94
CA LEU A 182 -17.19 7.48 -9.74
C LEU A 182 -17.17 6.04 -9.22
N TYR A 183 -15.98 5.55 -8.85
CA TYR A 183 -15.74 4.13 -8.54
C TYR A 183 -15.59 3.85 -7.05
N GLY A 184 -15.47 4.87 -6.19
CA GLY A 184 -15.33 4.72 -4.75
C GLY A 184 -16.49 3.99 -4.07
N HIS A 185 -17.63 3.88 -4.76
CA HIS A 185 -18.84 3.17 -4.31
C HIS A 185 -19.22 1.95 -5.17
N ARG A 186 -18.50 1.66 -6.26
CA ARG A 186 -18.82 0.55 -7.19
C ARG A 186 -17.55 -0.23 -7.55
N LEU A 187 -17.46 -1.45 -7.04
CA LEU A 187 -16.46 -2.45 -7.43
C LEU A 187 -17.07 -3.34 -8.52
N GLU A 188 -16.25 -3.73 -9.50
CA GLU A 188 -16.50 -4.59 -10.67
C GLU A 188 -16.81 -3.83 -11.98
N PRO A 189 -15.78 -3.66 -12.83
CA PRO A 189 -15.44 -4.64 -13.87
C PRO A 189 -13.92 -4.94 -14.03
N GLU A 190 -13.55 -5.86 -14.93
CA GLU A 190 -12.16 -6.04 -15.38
C GLU A 190 -11.73 -4.94 -16.37
N PRO A 191 -10.48 -4.43 -16.32
CA PRO A 191 -10.04 -3.35 -17.18
C PRO A 191 -9.79 -3.83 -18.62
N PRO A 192 -10.33 -3.15 -19.65
CA PRO A 192 -10.04 -3.50 -21.05
C PRO A 192 -8.62 -3.11 -21.47
N GLY A 193 -7.83 -4.12 -21.87
CA GLY A 193 -7.04 -4.04 -23.11
C GLY A 193 -5.79 -3.16 -23.16
N HIS A 194 -5.18 -2.75 -22.04
CA HIS A 194 -3.83 -2.18 -22.13
C HIS A 194 -2.81 -3.25 -22.53
N VAL A 195 -2.31 -3.13 -23.77
CA VAL A 195 -1.20 -3.94 -24.27
C VAL A 195 0.08 -3.16 -24.02
N GLU A 196 0.82 -3.56 -22.98
CA GLU A 196 2.16 -3.05 -22.72
C GLU A 196 3.02 -3.23 -23.97
N THR A 197 3.64 -2.14 -24.45
CA THR A 197 4.48 -2.16 -25.66
C THR A 197 5.97 -2.07 -25.35
N ASN A 198 6.34 -1.67 -24.12
CA ASN A 198 7.73 -1.59 -23.70
C ASN A 198 8.27 -3.00 -23.40
N PRO A 199 9.26 -3.53 -24.14
CA PRO A 199 9.72 -4.91 -24.00
C PRO A 199 10.18 -5.28 -22.58
N ALA A 200 10.85 -4.36 -21.88
CA ALA A 200 11.31 -4.59 -20.51
C ALA A 200 10.13 -4.68 -19.51
N ALA A 201 9.08 -3.89 -19.75
CA ALA A 201 7.87 -3.95 -18.95
C ALA A 201 7.03 -5.18 -19.30
N ILE A 202 6.96 -5.61 -20.57
CA ILE A 202 6.35 -6.88 -21.00
C ILE A 202 7.02 -8.04 -20.27
N ASP A 203 8.36 -8.12 -20.30
CA ASP A 203 9.09 -9.19 -19.63
C ASP A 203 8.86 -9.18 -18.11
N ARG A 204 8.84 -8.00 -17.50
CA ARG A 204 8.52 -7.83 -16.08
C ARG A 204 7.11 -8.33 -15.77
N ILE A 205 6.10 -7.90 -16.53
CA ILE A 205 4.70 -8.32 -16.36
C ILE A 205 4.58 -9.82 -16.55
N ARG A 206 5.22 -10.38 -17.59
CA ARG A 206 5.25 -11.83 -17.84
C ARG A 206 5.85 -12.60 -16.67
N MET A 207 6.91 -12.08 -16.05
CA MET A 207 7.54 -12.69 -14.88
C MET A 207 6.71 -12.54 -13.59
N THR A 208 6.03 -11.41 -13.39
CA THR A 208 5.33 -11.12 -12.12
C THR A 208 3.88 -11.58 -12.11
N ARG A 209 3.20 -11.65 -13.26
CA ARG A 209 1.79 -12.03 -13.36
C ARG A 209 1.51 -13.42 -12.75
N PRO A 210 2.29 -14.48 -13.01
CA PRO A 210 2.08 -15.77 -12.38
C PRO A 210 2.21 -15.71 -10.85
N ARG A 211 3.17 -14.92 -10.33
CA ARG A 211 3.39 -14.78 -8.89
C ARG A 211 2.28 -14.00 -8.20
N LEU A 212 1.72 -13.02 -8.89
CA LEU A 212 0.61 -12.22 -8.38
C LEU A 212 -0.66 -13.06 -8.29
N LYS A 213 -0.91 -13.91 -9.30
CA LYS A 213 -1.97 -14.92 -9.27
C LYS A 213 -1.74 -15.93 -8.13
N GLU A 214 -0.54 -16.51 -8.05
CA GLU A 214 -0.18 -17.42 -6.95
C GLU A 214 -0.40 -16.78 -5.58
N TYR A 215 -0.03 -15.50 -5.40
CA TYR A 215 -0.24 -14.81 -4.14
C TYR A 215 -1.73 -14.56 -3.84
N LYS A 216 -2.54 -14.21 -4.84
CA LYS A 216 -4.00 -14.14 -4.70
C LYS A 216 -4.56 -15.50 -4.25
N ASP A 217 -4.16 -16.59 -4.89
CA ASP A 217 -4.59 -17.95 -4.52
C ASP A 217 -4.20 -18.28 -3.06
N LEU A 218 -3.02 -17.84 -2.60
CA LEU A 218 -2.60 -18.00 -1.20
C LEU A 218 -3.48 -17.22 -0.22
N VAL A 219 -3.93 -16.02 -0.60
CA VAL A 219 -4.88 -15.23 0.20
C VAL A 219 -6.24 -15.92 0.23
N GLU A 220 -6.78 -16.38 -0.90
CA GLU A 220 -8.04 -17.14 -0.94
C GLU A 220 -7.99 -18.39 -0.05
N ILE A 221 -6.91 -19.16 -0.12
CA ILE A 221 -6.70 -20.33 0.74
C ILE A 221 -6.69 -19.94 2.23
N ALA A 222 -6.05 -18.82 2.57
CA ALA A 222 -6.00 -18.32 3.94
C ALA A 222 -7.39 -17.84 4.41
N GLU A 223 -8.17 -17.17 3.56
CA GLU A 223 -9.55 -16.73 3.83
C GLU A 223 -10.46 -17.92 4.11
N VAL A 224 -10.42 -18.94 3.24
CA VAL A 224 -11.17 -20.20 3.42
C VAL A 224 -10.79 -20.87 4.75
N ARG A 225 -9.49 -20.94 5.06
CA ARG A 225 -9.01 -21.55 6.32
C ARG A 225 -9.50 -20.81 7.56
N MET A 226 -9.63 -19.48 7.49
CA MET A 226 -10.13 -18.66 8.60
C MET A 226 -11.65 -18.51 8.61
N GLY A 227 -12.36 -19.07 7.63
CA GLY A 227 -13.82 -18.97 7.52
C GLY A 227 -14.31 -17.59 7.09
N ILE A 228 -13.42 -16.73 6.58
CA ILE A 228 -13.74 -15.40 6.07
C ILE A 228 -14.30 -15.56 4.65
N GLY A 229 -15.58 -15.23 4.47
CA GLY A 229 -16.29 -15.40 3.18
C GLY A 229 -17.74 -15.88 3.27
N LYS A 230 -18.24 -16.18 4.48
CA LYS A 230 -19.64 -16.61 4.69
C LYS A 230 -20.59 -15.49 5.14
N GLU A 231 -20.07 -14.35 5.59
CA GLU A 231 -20.86 -13.30 6.23
C GLU A 231 -20.66 -11.95 5.53
N GLY A 232 -21.33 -11.74 4.38
CA GLY A 232 -21.56 -10.41 3.78
C GLY A 232 -20.35 -9.56 3.36
N ASN A 233 -19.13 -9.92 3.76
CA ASN A 233 -17.91 -9.18 3.54
C ASN A 233 -17.23 -9.64 2.25
N THR A 234 -16.85 -8.67 1.42
CA THR A 234 -16.07 -8.89 0.20
C THR A 234 -14.69 -9.46 0.55
N PRO A 235 -14.32 -10.65 0.05
CA PRO A 235 -12.99 -11.23 0.31
C PRO A 235 -11.87 -10.31 -0.18
N ILE A 236 -10.79 -10.16 0.59
CA ILE A 236 -9.60 -9.40 0.20
C ILE A 236 -9.07 -9.89 -1.14
N ALA A 237 -9.05 -11.21 -1.37
CA ALA A 237 -8.56 -11.76 -2.63
C ALA A 237 -9.34 -11.26 -3.86
N SER A 238 -10.62 -10.91 -3.69
CA SER A 238 -11.42 -10.31 -4.77
C SER A 238 -11.11 -8.82 -4.97
N LEU A 239 -10.70 -8.11 -3.90
CA LEU A 239 -10.23 -6.73 -3.97
C LEU A 239 -8.80 -6.64 -4.54
N MET A 240 -8.00 -7.68 -4.36
CA MET A 240 -6.70 -7.81 -4.98
C MET A 240 -6.86 -7.87 -6.50
N LEU A 241 -6.19 -6.94 -7.19
CA LEU A 241 -6.28 -6.74 -8.64
C LEU A 241 -7.55 -6.02 -9.12
N SER A 242 -8.33 -5.44 -8.20
CA SER A 242 -9.42 -4.54 -8.56
C SER A 242 -8.92 -3.28 -9.27
N ASP A 243 -9.82 -2.62 -10.00
CA ASP A 243 -9.55 -1.33 -10.65
C ASP A 243 -9.17 -0.27 -9.63
N ALA A 244 -9.84 -0.21 -8.48
CA ALA A 244 -9.51 0.72 -7.41
C ALA A 244 -8.06 0.57 -6.94
N ALA A 245 -7.59 -0.69 -6.77
CA ALA A 245 -6.20 -0.97 -6.42
C ALA A 245 -5.22 -0.54 -7.52
N SER A 246 -5.60 -0.71 -8.79
CA SER A 246 -4.80 -0.30 -9.95
C SER A 246 -4.73 1.22 -10.07
N VAL A 247 -5.84 1.92 -9.89
CA VAL A 247 -5.96 3.39 -9.91
C VAL A 247 -5.14 4.01 -8.78
N PHE A 248 -5.26 3.48 -7.56
CA PHE A 248 -4.43 3.91 -6.43
C PHE A 248 -2.94 3.67 -6.67
N GLN A 249 -2.58 2.50 -7.24
CA GLN A 249 -1.19 2.24 -7.62
C GLN A 249 -0.67 3.25 -8.66
N GLY A 250 -1.51 3.67 -9.61
CA GLY A 250 -1.21 4.74 -10.56
C GLY A 250 -0.82 6.04 -9.87
N LEU A 251 -1.62 6.50 -8.90
CA LEU A 251 -1.31 7.69 -8.11
C LEU A 251 -0.01 7.56 -7.30
N VAL A 252 0.24 6.40 -6.68
CA VAL A 252 1.50 6.16 -5.96
C VAL A 252 2.71 6.20 -6.90
N ARG A 253 2.56 5.73 -8.14
CA ARG A 253 3.62 5.74 -9.15
C ARG A 253 3.85 7.10 -9.80
N TYR A 254 2.80 7.91 -9.91
CA TYR A 254 2.92 9.34 -10.25
C TYR A 254 4.03 9.97 -9.39
N GLY A 255 4.15 9.50 -8.12
CA GLY A 255 5.15 9.89 -7.09
C GLY A 255 6.60 9.95 -7.56
N GLY A 256 6.93 9.21 -8.62
CA GLY A 256 8.30 8.98 -9.06
C GLY A 256 8.86 10.00 -10.06
N HIS A 257 8.12 11.04 -10.45
CA HIS A 257 8.55 12.06 -11.44
C HIS A 257 8.99 11.49 -12.80
N GLN A 258 8.44 10.36 -13.23
CA GLN A 258 8.79 9.75 -14.52
C GLN A 258 7.72 10.08 -15.56
N LYS A 259 8.02 11.02 -16.48
CA LYS A 259 7.10 11.46 -17.56
C LYS A 259 6.38 10.30 -18.25
N HIS A 260 7.12 9.28 -18.66
CA HIS A 260 6.58 8.08 -19.30
C HIS A 260 5.56 7.31 -18.43
N VAL A 261 5.82 7.18 -17.12
CA VAL A 261 4.92 6.51 -16.17
C VAL A 261 3.64 7.34 -15.95
N ASN A 262 3.76 8.67 -16.00
CA ASN A 262 2.64 9.58 -15.84
C ASN A 262 1.73 9.57 -17.09
N ASP A 263 2.32 9.50 -18.28
CA ASP A 263 1.57 9.40 -19.55
C ASP A 263 0.83 8.06 -19.64
N GLU A 264 1.45 6.96 -19.22
CA GLU A 264 0.80 5.64 -19.14
C GLU A 264 -0.36 5.61 -18.13
N GLY A 265 -0.19 6.29 -17.00
CA GLY A 265 -1.24 6.47 -15.99
C GLY A 265 -2.47 7.17 -16.56
N ILE A 266 -2.28 8.22 -17.36
CA ILE A 266 -3.37 8.92 -18.05
C ILE A 266 -4.12 8.00 -19.00
N GLU A 267 -3.43 7.25 -19.84
CA GLU A 267 -4.11 6.38 -20.81
C GLU A 267 -4.94 5.29 -20.13
N ALA A 268 -4.45 4.77 -18.99
CA ALA A 268 -5.22 3.85 -18.17
C ALA A 268 -6.50 4.51 -17.63
N TYR A 269 -6.38 5.72 -17.09
CA TYR A 269 -7.52 6.49 -16.58
C TYR A 269 -8.54 6.83 -17.67
N LEU A 270 -8.08 7.29 -18.82
CA LEU A 270 -8.93 7.58 -19.97
C LEU A 270 -9.65 6.33 -20.48
N THR A 271 -9.00 5.17 -20.44
CA THR A 271 -9.61 3.90 -20.82
C THR A 271 -10.74 3.51 -19.87
N LEU A 272 -10.55 3.64 -18.56
CA LEU A 272 -11.60 3.42 -17.57
C LEU A 272 -12.79 4.37 -17.76
N LEU A 273 -12.54 5.64 -18.06
CA LEU A 273 -13.59 6.63 -18.34
C LEU A 273 -14.37 6.29 -19.62
N ARG A 274 -13.66 5.92 -20.69
CA ARG A 274 -14.31 5.50 -21.95
C ARG A 274 -15.16 4.24 -21.74
N GLY A 275 -14.68 3.28 -20.94
CA GLY A 275 -15.43 2.10 -20.54
C GLY A 275 -16.73 2.46 -19.80
N HIS A 276 -16.62 3.34 -18.80
CA HIS A 276 -17.77 3.83 -18.03
C HIS A 276 -18.86 4.43 -18.91
N ILE A 277 -18.49 5.38 -19.78
CA ILE A 277 -19.42 6.08 -20.67
C ILE A 277 -20.13 5.09 -21.60
N LYS A 278 -19.40 4.10 -22.13
CA LYS A 278 -19.99 3.04 -22.98
C LYS A 278 -20.97 2.16 -22.22
N SER A 279 -20.67 1.82 -20.96
CA SER A 279 -21.56 1.01 -20.12
C SER A 279 -22.81 1.77 -19.65
N GLY A 280 -22.72 3.10 -19.50
CA GLY A 280 -23.85 3.95 -19.12
C GLY A 280 -24.83 4.26 -20.25
N GLY A 281 -24.44 4.05 -21.52
CA GLY A 281 -25.27 4.35 -22.69
C GLY A 281 -26.22 3.23 -23.15
N CYS A 282 -26.32 2.11 -22.42
CA CYS A 282 -27.16 0.96 -22.80
C CYS A 282 -28.31 0.67 -21.82
N GLY A 283 -28.59 1.59 -20.90
CA GLY A 283 -29.67 1.49 -19.93
C GLY A 283 -30.77 2.51 -20.18
N ASP A 284 -31.43 2.45 -21.34
CA ASP A 284 -32.72 3.09 -21.57
C ASP A 284 -33.76 2.01 -21.87
N SER A 285 -34.58 1.67 -20.86
CA SER A 285 -36.02 1.37 -20.93
C SER A 285 -36.52 0.94 -19.54
#